data_AF-A0A2U2B3L3-F1
#
_entry.id   AF-A0A2U2B3L3-F1
#
_cell.length_a   1.000
_cell.length_b   1.000
_cell.length_c   1.000
_cell.angle_alpha   90.00
_cell.angle_beta   90.00
_cell.angle_gamma   90.00
#
_symmetry.space_group_name_H-M   'P 1'
#
loop_
_entity.id
_entity.type
_entity.pdbx_description
1 polymer ?
#
loop_
_entity_poly.entity_id
_entity_poly.type
_entity_poly.pdbx_seq_one_letter_code
_entity_poly.pdbx_strand_id
1 'polypeptide(L)'
;MKDKILGSARTVMLAALCLSFSSCEEIVNEIEKQIEDIGSKYVSDAGGTGIDHDKEVESVKSIPKDLSLVTLSDAAMEMQDRVVLTDYVPPVRSQGQYGTCTAWATGYYTRTIMYARENDLSPTDLEDDSNVFSPLDIYLSISHADNCGGSWPGSAMKVMQERGIATLATAPYENLGDCSQGPKSSWTAEAANYKIESYRTVDHLSVEDVKSYIQKGQPVQVSCVLGLDFAYKRDGEVMYDDDYSADPEEHGRHAMCCVGFDDNKGSNGAFLIVNSWGDNWGDAGYFWADYDYFTRGKDRNGLVSYAYVIEGDKGKLSEDMMDESVINPNYRVEGKDLMAIKLEDNLNEDPDYPDDDRYITYNVFNRGESAVPASDDWNIVYYYYNAYDPENDFGILIYDYYTDDVGPDYEGQYGDFAGVDVNLEAFGDRNYWNYINTPSGMSVATAAENDGYEYNFEFGYALPDDLDGDYYFVLYADGFNDIQEQYEQNNFMFFTGKDRKPIQIENGVVVESSLKSFGKRSANPGELKEDNPNAYTIDEIKGLIEYQKRDGILKNKANEFLKSAKKDRKTRGKRIVRVN
;
A
#
# COMPACT_ATOMS: atom_id res chain seq x y z
N MET A 1 30.24 -29.29 8.39
CA MET A 1 29.55 -29.55 9.67
C MET A 1 29.18 -31.02 9.90
N LYS A 2 28.95 -31.83 8.85
CA LYS A 2 28.84 -33.30 8.90
C LYS A 2 29.86 -33.95 9.85
N ASP A 3 31.14 -33.56 9.76
CA ASP A 3 32.20 -34.12 10.61
C ASP A 3 32.14 -33.71 12.11
N LYS A 4 31.50 -32.58 12.45
CA LYS A 4 31.40 -32.09 13.84
C LYS A 4 30.19 -32.69 14.59
N ILE A 5 29.11 -32.99 13.88
CA ILE A 5 27.93 -33.68 14.43
C ILE A 5 28.20 -35.19 14.56
N LEU A 6 28.84 -35.79 13.55
CA LEU A 6 29.34 -37.17 13.62
C LEU A 6 30.34 -37.37 14.77
N GLY A 7 31.19 -36.39 15.09
CA GLY A 7 32.13 -36.46 16.21
C GLY A 7 31.45 -36.46 17.60
N SER A 8 30.34 -35.73 17.76
CA SER A 8 29.66 -35.55 19.05
C SER A 8 28.69 -36.71 19.34
N ALA A 9 27.97 -37.21 18.34
CA ALA A 9 27.13 -38.39 18.46
C ALA A 9 27.95 -39.70 18.62
N ARG A 10 29.11 -39.81 17.93
CA ARG A 10 30.06 -40.93 18.12
C ARG A 10 30.55 -41.04 19.57
N THR A 11 30.77 -39.92 20.25
CA THR A 11 31.37 -39.93 21.60
C THR A 11 30.38 -40.36 22.68
N VAL A 12 29.08 -40.06 22.52
CA VAL A 12 28.05 -40.40 23.51
C VAL A 12 27.48 -41.81 23.31
N MET A 13 27.40 -42.32 22.08
CA MET A 13 26.90 -43.68 21.80
C MET A 13 27.97 -44.78 21.85
N LEU A 14 29.25 -44.52 21.50
CA LEU A 14 30.29 -45.56 21.59
C LEU A 14 30.65 -45.93 23.05
N ALA A 15 30.39 -45.06 24.02
CA ALA A 15 30.69 -45.33 25.43
C ALA A 15 29.75 -46.38 26.06
N ALA A 16 28.58 -46.65 25.48
CA ALA A 16 27.56 -47.51 26.09
C ALA A 16 27.46 -48.93 25.49
N LEU A 17 28.09 -49.24 24.34
CA LEU A 17 27.81 -50.47 23.59
C LEU A 17 29.03 -51.25 23.06
N CYS A 18 30.24 -50.94 23.51
CA CYS A 18 31.42 -51.76 23.18
C CYS A 18 31.63 -52.92 24.16
N LEU A 19 30.70 -53.88 24.20
CA LEU A 19 31.00 -55.24 24.64
C LEU A 19 30.27 -56.26 23.76
N SER A 20 31.07 -56.91 22.90
CA SER A 20 30.85 -58.18 22.20
C SER A 20 30.24 -58.17 20.78
N PHE A 21 31.12 -58.54 19.83
CA PHE A 21 30.95 -59.18 18.51
C PHE A 21 30.18 -58.51 17.35
N SER A 22 30.93 -58.20 16.28
CA SER A 22 30.63 -58.25 14.82
C SER A 22 29.32 -57.70 14.23
N SER A 23 28.38 -57.17 15.00
CA SER A 23 27.11 -56.62 14.48
C SER A 23 27.00 -55.09 14.50
N CYS A 24 28.03 -54.38 14.99
CA CYS A 24 27.99 -52.91 15.03
C CYS A 24 27.88 -52.27 13.64
N GLU A 25 28.48 -52.86 12.61
CA GLU A 25 28.49 -52.27 11.26
C GLU A 25 27.12 -52.41 10.58
N GLU A 26 26.44 -53.56 10.75
CA GLU A 26 25.05 -53.74 10.29
C GLU A 26 24.07 -52.84 11.05
N ILE A 27 24.23 -52.71 12.38
CA ILE A 27 23.35 -51.85 13.18
C ILE A 27 23.58 -50.37 12.85
N VAL A 28 24.83 -49.94 12.63
CA VAL A 28 25.14 -48.57 12.20
C VAL A 28 24.56 -48.31 10.82
N ASN A 29 24.72 -49.22 9.86
CA ASN A 29 24.15 -49.06 8.51
C ASN A 29 22.61 -49.05 8.53
N GLU A 30 21.97 -49.85 9.39
CA GLU A 30 20.51 -49.86 9.55
C GLU A 30 20.00 -48.57 10.20
N ILE A 31 20.74 -48.03 11.18
CA ILE A 31 20.42 -46.74 11.81
C ILE A 31 20.65 -45.58 10.83
N GLU A 32 21.75 -45.59 10.06
CA GLU A 32 22.03 -44.60 9.02
C GLU A 32 20.95 -44.62 7.94
N LYS A 33 20.52 -45.81 7.51
CA LYS A 33 19.42 -45.98 6.56
C LYS A 33 18.07 -45.55 7.12
N GLN A 34 17.78 -45.81 8.40
CA GLN A 34 16.57 -45.30 9.05
C GLN A 34 16.61 -43.77 9.22
N ILE A 35 17.77 -43.18 9.47
CA ILE A 35 17.95 -41.73 9.50
C ILE A 35 17.80 -41.13 8.10
N GLU A 36 18.31 -41.77 7.05
CA GLU A 36 18.08 -41.39 5.64
C GLU A 36 16.61 -41.57 5.22
N ASP A 37 15.94 -42.63 5.65
CA ASP A 37 14.52 -42.87 5.37
C ASP A 37 13.62 -41.87 6.13
N ILE A 38 13.94 -41.54 7.39
CA ILE A 38 13.25 -40.47 8.15
C ILE A 38 13.54 -39.11 7.51
N GLY A 39 14.80 -38.85 7.14
CA GLY A 39 15.21 -37.63 6.44
C GLY A 39 14.50 -37.47 5.10
N SER A 40 14.45 -38.52 4.27
CA SER A 40 13.79 -38.48 2.96
C SER A 40 12.27 -38.33 3.07
N LYS A 41 11.65 -38.86 4.13
CA LYS A 41 10.22 -38.72 4.39
C LYS A 41 9.86 -37.32 4.91
N TYR A 42 10.74 -36.68 5.69
CA TYR A 42 10.61 -35.27 6.03
C TYR A 42 10.88 -34.36 4.82
N VAL A 43 11.85 -34.70 3.96
CA VAL A 43 12.20 -33.95 2.75
C VAL A 43 11.12 -34.07 1.66
N SER A 44 10.42 -35.20 1.53
CA SER A 44 9.31 -35.33 0.58
C SER A 44 8.10 -34.45 0.92
N ASP A 45 7.91 -34.16 2.21
CA ASP A 45 6.84 -33.28 2.71
C ASP A 45 7.30 -31.81 2.86
N ALA A 46 8.62 -31.53 2.72
CA ALA A 46 9.24 -30.22 3.00
C ALA A 46 10.06 -29.63 1.84
N GLY A 47 9.95 -30.19 0.62
CA GLY A 47 10.49 -29.58 -0.59
C GLY A 47 9.68 -28.34 -0.97
N GLY A 48 10.33 -27.29 -1.52
CA GLY A 48 9.61 -26.06 -1.89
C GLY A 48 8.56 -26.32 -2.97
N THR A 49 7.32 -25.92 -2.70
CA THR A 49 6.14 -26.22 -3.52
C THR A 49 5.69 -25.10 -4.45
N GLY A 50 6.48 -24.02 -4.62
CA GLY A 50 6.15 -22.86 -5.45
C GLY A 50 6.51 -23.01 -6.94
N ILE A 51 5.86 -22.23 -7.81
CA ILE A 51 6.07 -22.24 -9.28
C ILE A 51 7.28 -21.40 -9.69
N ASP A 52 7.91 -21.71 -10.83
CA ASP A 52 9.02 -20.98 -11.45
C ASP A 52 8.60 -19.68 -12.18
N HIS A 53 9.31 -18.57 -11.90
CA HIS A 53 8.83 -17.17 -11.98
C HIS A 53 8.95 -16.46 -13.34
N ASP A 54 9.62 -17.02 -14.34
CA ASP A 54 9.90 -16.31 -15.60
C ASP A 54 8.65 -16.00 -16.46
N LYS A 55 7.45 -16.39 -16.02
CA LYS A 55 6.18 -16.21 -16.75
C LYS A 55 5.20 -15.19 -16.15
N GLU A 56 5.45 -14.63 -14.97
CA GLU A 56 4.53 -13.68 -14.31
C GLU A 56 4.86 -12.19 -14.62
N VAL A 57 5.94 -11.92 -15.35
CA VAL A 57 6.49 -10.56 -15.53
C VAL A 57 5.51 -9.56 -16.19
N GLU A 58 4.46 -10.03 -16.85
CA GLU A 58 3.41 -9.15 -17.41
C GLU A 58 2.32 -8.72 -16.39
N SER A 59 2.00 -9.51 -15.35
CA SER A 59 0.96 -9.16 -14.37
C SER A 59 1.47 -8.38 -13.16
N VAL A 60 2.77 -8.40 -12.88
CA VAL A 60 3.37 -7.61 -11.78
C VAL A 60 3.39 -6.11 -12.10
N LYS A 61 3.45 -5.72 -13.38
CA LYS A 61 3.44 -4.32 -13.81
C LYS A 61 2.10 -3.60 -13.61
N SER A 62 1.01 -4.33 -13.41
CA SER A 62 -0.34 -3.76 -13.20
C SER A 62 -0.77 -3.71 -11.74
N ILE A 63 0.10 -4.15 -10.81
CA ILE A 63 -0.19 -4.13 -9.37
C ILE A 63 0.41 -2.84 -8.82
N PRO A 64 -0.37 -1.99 -8.12
CA PRO A 64 0.18 -0.82 -7.44
C PRO A 64 1.31 -1.22 -6.50
N LYS A 65 2.39 -0.45 -6.55
CA LYS A 65 3.45 -0.53 -5.56
C LYS A 65 2.98 0.14 -4.28
N ASP A 66 3.57 -0.27 -3.17
CA ASP A 66 3.46 0.50 -1.96
C ASP A 66 4.27 1.79 -1.99
N LEU A 67 3.83 2.77 -1.19
CA LEU A 67 4.64 3.93 -0.85
C LEU A 67 5.47 3.56 0.37
N SER A 68 6.80 3.73 0.27
CA SER A 68 7.70 3.50 1.41
C SER A 68 7.48 4.59 2.45
N LEU A 69 6.47 4.42 3.31
CA LEU A 69 6.08 5.48 4.23
C LEU A 69 7.15 5.80 5.25
N VAL A 70 8.10 4.90 5.53
CA VAL A 70 9.21 5.21 6.44
C VAL A 70 10.25 6.10 5.77
N THR A 71 10.57 5.89 4.49
CA THR A 71 11.45 6.83 3.76
C THR A 71 10.77 8.19 3.56
N LEU A 72 9.44 8.20 3.45
CA LEU A 72 8.64 9.42 3.28
C LEU A 72 8.41 10.18 4.61
N SER A 73 8.23 9.48 5.74
CA SER A 73 7.75 10.05 7.02
C SER A 73 8.66 9.87 8.24
N ASP A 74 9.98 10.00 8.08
CA ASP A 74 10.97 10.09 9.20
C ASP A 74 10.60 11.07 10.36
N ALA A 75 9.45 11.75 10.34
CA ALA A 75 8.99 12.69 11.36
C ALA A 75 7.78 12.28 12.24
N ALA A 76 7.05 11.16 12.03
CA ALA A 76 5.79 10.96 12.79
C ALA A 76 5.54 9.62 13.50
N MET A 77 6.12 8.49 13.07
CA MET A 77 5.88 7.20 13.73
C MET A 77 7.07 6.80 14.60
N GLU A 78 6.92 6.89 15.92
CA GLU A 78 7.87 6.27 16.85
C GLU A 78 7.77 4.74 16.67
N MET A 79 8.76 4.16 15.99
CA MET A 79 8.80 2.74 15.75
C MET A 79 9.03 2.00 17.07
N GLN A 80 8.20 1.00 17.36
CA GLN A 80 8.44 0.14 18.51
C GLN A 80 9.62 -0.78 18.21
N ASP A 81 10.35 -1.19 19.25
CA ASP A 81 11.47 -2.15 19.11
C ASP A 81 10.98 -3.60 18.86
N ARG A 82 9.70 -3.87 19.13
CA ARG A 82 9.08 -5.20 18.96
C ARG A 82 7.57 -5.11 18.76
N VAL A 83 7.08 -5.66 17.65
CA VAL A 83 5.64 -5.85 17.39
C VAL A 83 5.40 -7.26 16.88
N VAL A 84 4.38 -7.94 17.39
CA VAL A 84 3.94 -9.26 16.90
C VAL A 84 2.42 -9.29 16.77
N LEU A 85 1.93 -9.93 15.72
CA LEU A 85 0.51 -10.06 15.39
C LEU A 85 -0.07 -11.42 15.78
N THR A 86 0.64 -12.19 16.61
CA THR A 86 0.30 -13.58 16.96
C THR A 86 -1.08 -13.74 17.57
N ASP A 87 -1.63 -12.71 18.22
CA ASP A 87 -2.99 -12.73 18.79
C ASP A 87 -4.09 -12.76 17.71
N TYR A 88 -3.76 -12.41 16.47
CA TYR A 88 -4.66 -12.43 15.31
C TYR A 88 -4.36 -13.58 14.34
N VAL A 89 -3.32 -14.37 14.60
CA VAL A 89 -2.96 -15.51 13.75
C VAL A 89 -3.90 -16.68 14.06
N PRO A 90 -4.60 -17.25 13.06
CA PRO A 90 -5.42 -18.44 13.30
C PRO A 90 -4.55 -19.65 13.69
N PRO A 91 -5.14 -20.72 14.27
CA PRO A 91 -4.38 -21.89 14.68
C PRO A 91 -3.43 -22.40 13.59
N VAL A 92 -2.16 -22.64 13.91
CA VAL A 92 -1.20 -23.12 12.91
C VAL A 92 -1.61 -24.49 12.40
N ARG A 93 -1.86 -24.60 11.09
CA ARG A 93 -2.24 -25.86 10.41
C ARG A 93 -1.25 -26.20 9.30
N SER A 94 -1.45 -27.37 8.69
CA SER A 94 -0.55 -27.93 7.67
C SER A 94 -1.22 -27.98 6.30
N GLN A 95 -0.49 -27.53 5.28
CA GLN A 95 -0.84 -27.72 3.87
C GLN A 95 -0.71 -29.18 3.41
N GLY A 96 -0.08 -30.04 4.22
CA GLY A 96 0.24 -31.42 3.86
C GLY A 96 1.15 -31.52 2.64
N GLN A 97 0.95 -32.56 1.84
CA GLN A 97 1.76 -32.87 0.65
C GLN A 97 1.44 -32.01 -0.59
N TYR A 98 0.53 -31.03 -0.46
CA TYR A 98 0.03 -30.27 -1.61
C TYR A 98 0.77 -28.96 -1.80
N GLY A 99 1.04 -28.57 -3.05
CA GLY A 99 1.62 -27.28 -3.40
C GLY A 99 0.63 -26.13 -3.29
N THR A 100 0.14 -25.87 -2.08
CA THR A 100 -0.87 -24.85 -1.78
C THR A 100 -0.35 -23.73 -0.89
N CYS A 101 0.98 -23.65 -0.66
CA CYS A 101 1.63 -22.68 0.22
C CYS A 101 1.15 -21.24 -0.02
N THR A 102 0.98 -20.84 -1.28
CA THR A 102 0.47 -19.52 -1.64
C THR A 102 -0.91 -19.26 -1.05
N ALA A 103 -1.85 -20.19 -1.21
CA ALA A 103 -3.21 -20.04 -0.69
C ALA A 103 -3.27 -20.04 0.85
N TRP A 104 -2.37 -20.78 1.49
CA TRP A 104 -2.20 -20.73 2.95
C TRP A 104 -1.63 -19.38 3.40
N ALA A 105 -0.56 -18.91 2.78
CA ALA A 105 0.05 -17.63 3.11
C ALA A 105 -0.90 -16.46 2.88
N THR A 106 -1.58 -16.41 1.73
CA THR A 106 -2.45 -15.28 1.34
C THR A 106 -3.83 -15.36 2.01
N GLY A 107 -4.53 -16.49 1.90
CA GLY A 107 -5.90 -16.65 2.37
C GLY A 107 -5.96 -17.00 3.85
N TYR A 108 -5.36 -18.13 4.23
CA TYR A 108 -5.46 -18.64 5.59
C TYR A 108 -4.80 -17.71 6.61
N TYR A 109 -3.59 -17.21 6.35
CA TYR A 109 -2.90 -16.30 7.28
C TYR A 109 -3.21 -14.83 6.99
N THR A 110 -2.73 -14.27 5.87
CA THR A 110 -2.77 -12.82 5.64
C THR A 110 -4.19 -12.25 5.72
N ARG A 111 -5.17 -12.84 5.01
CA ARG A 111 -6.56 -12.36 5.03
C ARG A 111 -7.28 -12.64 6.35
N THR A 112 -7.05 -13.77 7.01
CA THR A 112 -7.66 -14.04 8.33
C THR A 112 -7.14 -13.08 9.39
N ILE A 113 -5.84 -12.80 9.42
CA ILE A 113 -5.24 -11.85 10.37
C ILE A 113 -5.87 -10.45 10.19
N MET A 114 -6.00 -9.99 8.94
CA MET A 114 -6.67 -8.72 8.65
C MET A 114 -8.13 -8.72 9.10
N TYR A 115 -8.88 -9.78 8.79
CA TYR A 115 -10.28 -9.93 9.22
C TYR A 115 -10.45 -9.97 10.73
N ALA A 116 -9.54 -10.66 11.43
CA ALA A 116 -9.54 -10.74 12.89
C ALA A 116 -9.36 -9.36 13.50
N ARG A 117 -8.43 -8.56 12.98
CA ARG A 117 -8.23 -7.17 13.41
C ARG A 117 -9.42 -6.29 13.08
N GLU A 118 -9.96 -6.40 11.88
CA GLU A 118 -11.11 -5.61 11.41
C GLU A 118 -12.38 -5.87 12.24
N ASN A 119 -12.50 -7.05 12.83
CA ASN A 119 -13.68 -7.47 13.59
C ASN A 119 -13.41 -7.65 15.08
N ASP A 120 -12.26 -7.20 15.57
CA ASP A 120 -11.85 -7.29 16.98
C ASP A 120 -11.95 -8.72 17.54
N LEU A 121 -11.62 -9.72 16.71
CA LEU A 121 -11.66 -11.13 17.07
C LEU A 121 -10.49 -11.49 17.99
N SER A 122 -10.79 -12.28 19.01
CA SER A 122 -9.79 -12.84 19.92
C SER A 122 -9.20 -14.15 19.38
N PRO A 123 -8.07 -14.61 19.93
CA PRO A 123 -7.53 -15.94 19.62
C PRO A 123 -8.56 -17.08 19.79
N THR A 124 -9.50 -16.94 20.74
CA THR A 124 -10.55 -17.95 20.96
C THR A 124 -11.59 -17.95 19.84
N ASP A 125 -11.89 -16.79 19.25
CA ASP A 125 -12.82 -16.69 18.13
C ASP A 125 -12.25 -17.31 16.85
N LEU A 126 -10.91 -17.30 16.71
CA LEU A 126 -10.19 -17.90 15.59
C LEU A 126 -10.07 -19.43 15.66
N GLU A 127 -10.48 -20.05 16.76
CA GLU A 127 -10.68 -21.50 16.84
C GLU A 127 -11.95 -21.94 16.08
N ASP A 128 -12.88 -21.02 15.80
CA ASP A 128 -14.05 -21.29 14.97
C ASP A 128 -13.70 -21.12 13.49
N ASP A 129 -13.84 -22.20 12.72
CA ASP A 129 -13.58 -22.24 11.28
C ASP A 129 -14.50 -21.27 10.48
N SER A 130 -15.57 -20.72 11.08
CA SER A 130 -16.36 -19.65 10.45
C SER A 130 -15.66 -18.29 10.43
N ASN A 131 -14.65 -18.10 11.27
CA ASN A 131 -13.89 -16.85 11.38
C ASN A 131 -12.51 -16.92 10.69
N VAL A 132 -12.20 -18.06 10.06
CA VAL A 132 -10.92 -18.35 9.41
C VAL A 132 -11.19 -18.63 7.94
N PHE A 133 -10.34 -18.14 7.03
CA PHE A 133 -10.57 -18.34 5.60
C PHE A 133 -9.97 -19.61 5.03
N SER A 134 -10.60 -20.12 3.96
CA SER A 134 -10.21 -21.39 3.34
C SER A 134 -9.07 -21.24 2.33
N PRO A 135 -7.92 -21.90 2.53
CA PRO A 135 -6.89 -22.00 1.51
C PRO A 135 -7.33 -22.90 0.34
N LEU A 136 -8.29 -23.81 0.54
CA LEU A 136 -8.82 -24.65 -0.54
C LEU A 136 -9.65 -23.83 -1.53
N ASP A 137 -10.52 -22.94 -1.03
CA ASP A 137 -11.36 -22.09 -1.87
C ASP A 137 -10.51 -21.17 -2.76
N ILE A 138 -9.48 -20.52 -2.19
CA ILE A 138 -8.53 -19.70 -2.96
C ILE A 138 -7.82 -20.53 -3.99
N TYR A 139 -7.24 -21.66 -3.59
CA TYR A 139 -6.46 -22.46 -4.51
C TYR A 139 -7.30 -22.89 -5.71
N LEU A 140 -8.51 -23.44 -5.50
CA LEU A 140 -9.37 -23.88 -6.62
C LEU A 140 -9.95 -22.72 -7.44
N SER A 141 -9.95 -21.50 -6.91
CA SER A 141 -10.40 -20.30 -7.62
C SER A 141 -9.35 -19.71 -8.56
N ILE A 142 -8.10 -20.15 -8.46
CA ILE A 142 -7.00 -19.77 -9.36
C ILE A 142 -6.99 -20.74 -10.54
N SER A 143 -6.80 -20.21 -11.75
CA SER A 143 -6.66 -21.05 -12.95
C SER A 143 -5.31 -21.79 -12.92
N HIS A 144 -5.35 -23.12 -12.89
CA HIS A 144 -4.16 -23.97 -12.94
C HIS A 144 -3.98 -24.61 -14.32
N ALA A 145 -2.73 -24.96 -14.65
CA ALA A 145 -2.49 -26.03 -15.62
C ALA A 145 -2.77 -27.40 -14.97
N ASP A 146 -2.90 -28.47 -15.76
CA ASP A 146 -3.39 -29.80 -15.35
C ASP A 146 -2.63 -30.51 -14.18
N ASN A 147 -1.59 -29.91 -13.58
CA ASN A 147 -0.65 -30.57 -12.67
C ASN A 147 -0.69 -30.11 -11.20
N CYS A 148 -1.57 -29.18 -10.80
CA CYS A 148 -1.66 -28.68 -9.41
C CYS A 148 -0.30 -28.22 -8.83
N GLY A 149 0.59 -27.67 -9.66
CA GLY A 149 2.00 -27.45 -9.34
C GLY A 149 2.32 -26.22 -8.48
N GLY A 150 1.33 -25.54 -7.91
CA GLY A 150 1.48 -24.31 -7.14
C GLY A 150 0.56 -23.19 -7.62
N SER A 151 0.75 -21.98 -7.11
CA SER A 151 0.06 -20.78 -7.61
C SER A 151 0.84 -19.52 -7.33
N TRP A 152 0.56 -18.45 -8.09
CA TRP A 152 1.15 -17.14 -7.89
C TRP A 152 0.41 -16.33 -6.81
N PRO A 153 1.11 -15.66 -5.88
CA PRO A 153 0.46 -14.83 -4.89
C PRO A 153 -0.39 -13.71 -5.49
N GLY A 154 0.10 -13.04 -6.54
CA GLY A 154 -0.68 -12.01 -7.25
C GLY A 154 -2.02 -12.55 -7.80
N SER A 155 -2.03 -13.80 -8.27
CA SER A 155 -3.29 -14.46 -8.70
C SER A 155 -4.24 -14.73 -7.53
N ALA A 156 -3.71 -15.15 -6.37
CA ALA A 156 -4.51 -15.35 -5.17
C ALA A 156 -5.08 -14.03 -4.64
N MET A 157 -4.28 -12.95 -4.62
CA MET A 157 -4.73 -11.62 -4.23
C MET A 157 -5.82 -11.09 -5.17
N LYS A 158 -5.64 -11.26 -6.50
CA LYS A 158 -6.64 -10.90 -7.49
C LYS A 158 -7.97 -11.64 -7.28
N VAL A 159 -7.92 -12.94 -6.99
CA VAL A 159 -9.13 -13.72 -6.64
C VAL A 159 -9.81 -13.12 -5.40
N MET A 160 -9.05 -12.81 -4.35
CA MET A 160 -9.60 -12.19 -3.13
C MET A 160 -10.24 -10.83 -3.43
N GLN A 161 -9.69 -10.03 -4.35
CA GLN A 161 -10.25 -8.72 -4.70
C GLN A 161 -11.51 -8.86 -5.56
N GLU A 162 -11.47 -9.64 -6.64
CA GLU A 162 -12.56 -9.71 -7.62
C GLU A 162 -13.73 -10.59 -7.16
N ARG A 163 -13.41 -11.71 -6.52
CA ARG A 163 -14.37 -12.74 -6.08
C ARG A 163 -14.57 -12.75 -4.57
N GLY A 164 -13.53 -12.48 -3.81
CA GLY A 164 -13.47 -12.74 -2.37
C GLY A 164 -13.13 -14.19 -2.02
N ILE A 165 -13.22 -14.52 -0.74
CA ILE A 165 -12.76 -15.80 -0.18
C ILE A 165 -13.79 -16.42 0.78
N ALA A 166 -14.07 -17.70 0.64
CA ALA A 166 -14.97 -18.42 1.53
C ALA A 166 -14.29 -18.78 2.87
N THR A 167 -15.11 -18.98 3.90
CA THR A 167 -14.63 -19.42 5.22
C THR A 167 -14.19 -20.89 5.18
N LEU A 168 -13.35 -21.29 6.13
CA LEU A 168 -12.89 -22.66 6.28
C LEU A 168 -14.03 -23.60 6.67
N ALA A 169 -15.03 -23.11 7.40
CA ALA A 169 -16.26 -23.84 7.69
C ALA A 169 -17.04 -24.16 6.39
N THR A 170 -17.08 -23.24 5.43
CA THR A 170 -17.76 -23.42 4.15
C THR A 170 -16.96 -24.29 3.18
N ALA A 171 -15.64 -24.13 3.15
CA ALA A 171 -14.72 -24.89 2.31
C ALA A 171 -13.60 -25.56 3.14
N PRO A 172 -13.87 -26.69 3.83
CA PRO A 172 -12.88 -27.34 4.68
C PRO A 172 -11.67 -27.88 3.92
N TYR A 173 -10.47 -27.71 4.50
CA TYR A 173 -9.22 -28.25 3.94
C TYR A 173 -8.96 -29.67 4.44
N GLU A 174 -9.64 -30.66 3.87
CA GLU A 174 -9.42 -32.09 4.19
C GLU A 174 -8.47 -32.77 3.19
N ASN A 175 -8.62 -32.45 1.90
CA ASN A 175 -7.76 -32.88 0.81
C ASN A 175 -7.91 -31.91 -0.37
N LEU A 176 -6.92 -31.86 -1.26
CA LEU A 176 -6.95 -30.96 -2.42
C LEU A 176 -7.99 -31.37 -3.49
N GLY A 177 -8.25 -32.68 -3.63
CA GLY A 177 -9.09 -33.22 -4.70
C GLY A 177 -8.49 -33.00 -6.10
N ASP A 178 -9.36 -32.76 -7.08
CA ASP A 178 -9.00 -32.47 -8.48
C ASP A 178 -8.91 -30.95 -8.67
N CYS A 179 -7.70 -30.42 -8.81
CA CYS A 179 -7.47 -28.98 -8.97
C CYS A 179 -7.89 -28.41 -10.33
N SER A 180 -8.31 -29.27 -11.29
CA SER A 180 -8.95 -28.80 -12.52
C SER A 180 -10.40 -28.38 -12.31
N GLN A 181 -11.00 -28.73 -11.17
CA GLN A 181 -12.33 -28.29 -10.79
C GLN A 181 -12.28 -26.92 -10.15
N GLY A 182 -13.16 -26.01 -10.59
CA GLY A 182 -13.37 -24.74 -9.92
C GLY A 182 -14.07 -24.88 -8.56
N PRO A 183 -14.14 -23.79 -7.76
CA PRO A 183 -14.82 -23.78 -6.48
C PRO A 183 -16.32 -24.06 -6.64
N LYS A 184 -16.94 -24.62 -5.59
CA LYS A 184 -18.40 -24.84 -5.59
C LYS A 184 -19.13 -23.50 -5.64
N SER A 185 -20.29 -23.47 -6.29
CA SER A 185 -21.11 -22.25 -6.39
C SER A 185 -21.54 -21.69 -5.03
N SER A 186 -21.75 -22.55 -4.03
CA SER A 186 -22.05 -22.15 -2.66
C SER A 186 -20.89 -21.41 -2.00
N TRP A 187 -19.64 -21.80 -2.30
CA TRP A 187 -18.45 -21.12 -1.79
C TRP A 187 -18.34 -19.73 -2.41
N THR A 188 -18.52 -19.63 -3.73
CA THR A 188 -18.49 -18.35 -4.45
C THR A 188 -19.55 -17.37 -3.96
N ALA A 189 -20.74 -17.86 -3.57
CA ALA A 189 -21.79 -17.01 -3.02
C ALA A 189 -21.43 -16.44 -1.63
N GLU A 190 -20.77 -17.21 -0.78
CA GLU A 190 -20.29 -16.73 0.52
C GLU A 190 -19.07 -15.80 0.35
N ALA A 191 -18.12 -16.21 -0.49
CA ALA A 191 -16.88 -15.49 -0.77
C ALA A 191 -17.09 -14.03 -1.18
N ALA A 192 -18.17 -13.74 -1.90
CA ALA A 192 -18.53 -12.39 -2.32
C ALA A 192 -18.76 -11.41 -1.15
N ASN A 193 -18.94 -11.89 0.08
CA ASN A 193 -19.08 -11.06 1.29
C ASN A 193 -17.74 -10.78 1.99
N TYR A 194 -16.63 -11.34 1.49
CA TYR A 194 -15.31 -11.27 2.12
C TYR A 194 -14.25 -10.93 1.07
N LYS A 195 -14.41 -9.78 0.43
CA LYS A 195 -13.43 -9.28 -0.51
C LYS A 195 -12.28 -8.61 0.23
N ILE A 196 -11.18 -8.40 -0.48
CA ILE A 196 -10.20 -7.38 -0.10
C ILE A 196 -10.44 -6.16 -0.96
N GLU A 197 -10.17 -4.99 -0.41
CA GLU A 197 -10.27 -3.73 -1.13
C GLU A 197 -9.16 -3.64 -2.18
N SER A 198 -7.92 -3.84 -1.74
CA SER A 198 -6.73 -3.74 -2.57
C SER A 198 -5.61 -4.63 -2.08
N TYR A 199 -4.59 -4.77 -2.94
CA TYR A 199 -3.33 -5.41 -2.61
C TYR A 199 -2.20 -4.71 -3.34
N ARG A 200 -1.02 -4.74 -2.74
CA ARG A 200 0.19 -4.09 -3.26
C ARG A 200 1.37 -5.03 -3.22
N THR A 201 2.30 -4.83 -4.13
CA THR A 201 3.66 -5.37 -3.97
C THR A 201 4.45 -4.46 -3.06
N VAL A 202 5.25 -5.04 -2.16
CA VAL A 202 6.28 -4.31 -1.41
C VAL A 202 7.49 -4.13 -2.34
N ASP A 203 7.66 -2.95 -2.92
CA ASP A 203 8.68 -2.66 -3.95
C ASP A 203 10.08 -2.51 -3.34
N HIS A 204 10.15 -1.79 -2.22
CA HIS A 204 11.36 -1.68 -1.40
C HIS A 204 11.21 -2.61 -0.20
N LEU A 205 11.76 -3.83 -0.31
CA LEU A 205 11.82 -4.75 0.83
C LEU A 205 12.91 -4.29 1.83
N SER A 206 12.73 -3.12 2.45
CA SER A 206 13.60 -2.63 3.53
C SER A 206 13.12 -3.15 4.89
N VAL A 207 13.98 -3.06 5.91
CA VAL A 207 13.61 -3.46 7.28
C VAL A 207 12.50 -2.54 7.78
N GLU A 208 12.67 -1.26 7.53
CA GLU A 208 11.80 -0.17 7.92
C GLU A 208 10.39 -0.33 7.34
N ASP A 209 10.28 -0.61 6.03
CA ASP A 209 8.98 -0.77 5.36
C ASP A 209 8.20 -1.95 5.94
N VAL A 210 8.85 -3.12 6.07
CA VAL A 210 8.20 -4.31 6.65
C VAL A 210 7.79 -4.07 8.10
N LYS A 211 8.64 -3.43 8.92
CA LYS A 211 8.27 -3.06 10.29
C LYS A 211 7.08 -2.10 10.32
N SER A 212 6.99 -1.17 9.38
CA SER A 212 5.89 -0.21 9.30
C SER A 212 4.54 -0.90 9.06
N TYR A 213 4.49 -1.89 8.17
CA TYR A 213 3.28 -2.69 7.95
C TYR A 213 2.87 -3.45 9.19
N ILE A 214 3.83 -4.16 9.79
CA ILE A 214 3.57 -4.94 11.00
C ILE A 214 3.13 -4.03 12.15
N GLN A 215 3.68 -2.83 12.29
CA GLN A 215 3.28 -1.87 13.32
C GLN A 215 1.87 -1.29 13.10
N LYS A 216 1.44 -1.15 11.83
CA LYS A 216 0.03 -0.88 11.46
C LYS A 216 -0.89 -2.10 11.64
N GLY A 217 -0.30 -3.23 12.01
CA GLY A 217 -0.92 -4.53 12.16
C GLY A 217 -1.32 -5.21 10.85
N GLN A 218 -0.66 -4.84 9.75
CA GLN A 218 -0.78 -5.51 8.47
C GLN A 218 0.29 -6.60 8.37
N PRO A 219 -0.09 -7.88 8.26
CA PRO A 219 0.87 -8.93 7.98
C PRO A 219 1.39 -8.81 6.55
N VAL A 220 2.63 -9.24 6.33
CA VAL A 220 3.26 -9.20 5.00
C VAL A 220 3.33 -10.61 4.43
N GLN A 221 2.61 -10.90 3.35
CA GLN A 221 2.76 -12.16 2.66
C GLN A 221 4.11 -12.18 1.95
N VAL A 222 4.89 -13.24 2.14
CA VAL A 222 6.24 -13.37 1.56
C VAL A 222 6.38 -14.63 0.71
N SER A 223 7.01 -14.47 -0.46
CA SER A 223 7.47 -15.57 -1.30
C SER A 223 8.96 -15.75 -1.09
N CYS A 224 9.35 -16.93 -0.64
CA CYS A 224 10.71 -17.25 -0.23
C CYS A 224 11.38 -18.23 -1.19
N VAL A 225 12.71 -18.10 -1.28
CA VAL A 225 13.58 -19.10 -1.90
C VAL A 225 14.28 -19.85 -0.78
N LEU A 226 14.11 -21.17 -0.79
CA LEU A 226 14.51 -22.06 0.29
C LEU A 226 15.48 -23.12 -0.20
N GLY A 227 16.43 -23.47 0.66
CA GLY A 227 17.34 -24.60 0.49
C GLY A 227 16.76 -25.84 1.16
N LEU A 228 17.26 -27.01 0.81
CA LEU A 228 16.81 -28.28 1.40
C LEU A 228 16.94 -28.30 2.94
N ASP A 229 17.92 -27.56 3.47
CA ASP A 229 18.17 -27.48 4.92
C ASP A 229 17.09 -26.69 5.69
N PHE A 230 16.17 -26.00 5.00
CA PHE A 230 15.02 -25.35 5.63
C PHE A 230 14.02 -26.36 6.21
N ALA A 231 13.97 -27.58 5.67
CA ALA A 231 13.10 -28.65 6.16
C ALA A 231 13.42 -29.08 7.60
N TYR A 232 14.66 -28.89 8.07
CA TYR A 232 15.07 -29.32 9.39
C TYR A 232 14.51 -28.42 10.49
N LYS A 233 14.05 -29.06 11.57
CA LYS A 233 13.43 -28.40 12.71
C LYS A 233 14.34 -27.34 13.34
N ARG A 234 13.82 -26.13 13.54
CA ARG A 234 14.50 -25.01 14.21
C ARG A 234 13.69 -24.56 15.42
N ASP A 235 14.16 -24.87 16.62
CA ASP A 235 13.50 -24.49 17.88
C ASP A 235 13.91 -23.06 18.28
N GLY A 236 13.23 -22.04 17.72
CA GLY A 236 13.31 -20.64 18.15
C GLY A 236 14.57 -19.87 17.73
N GLU A 237 15.45 -20.49 16.95
CA GLU A 237 16.68 -19.91 16.39
C GLU A 237 16.39 -18.91 15.26
N VAL A 238 17.27 -17.91 15.11
CA VAL A 238 17.23 -16.95 14.02
C VAL A 238 17.95 -17.54 12.82
N MET A 239 17.31 -17.49 11.66
CA MET A 239 17.88 -17.92 10.39
C MET A 239 18.74 -16.82 9.78
N TYR A 240 19.99 -17.16 9.45
CA TYR A 240 20.93 -16.29 8.75
C TYR A 240 21.27 -16.83 7.36
N ASP A 241 21.85 -15.98 6.51
CA ASP A 241 22.36 -16.36 5.18
C ASP A 241 23.39 -17.51 5.24
N ASP A 242 24.25 -17.52 6.25
CA ASP A 242 25.31 -18.52 6.43
C ASP A 242 24.78 -19.91 6.84
N ASP A 243 23.49 -20.03 7.19
CA ASP A 243 22.85 -21.31 7.51
C ASP A 243 22.46 -22.11 6.26
N TYR A 244 22.83 -21.61 5.06
CA TYR A 244 22.50 -22.22 3.77
C TYR A 244 23.69 -22.92 3.12
N SER A 245 23.48 -24.17 2.70
CA SER A 245 24.23 -24.79 1.61
C SER A 245 23.25 -24.97 0.45
N ALA A 246 23.49 -24.32 -0.69
CA ALA A 246 22.67 -24.54 -1.88
C ALA A 246 23.53 -24.72 -3.13
N ASP A 247 23.32 -25.86 -3.79
CA ASP A 247 23.56 -26.01 -5.21
C ASP A 247 22.43 -25.26 -5.97
N PRO A 248 22.75 -24.40 -6.96
CA PRO A 248 21.78 -23.69 -7.80
C PRO A 248 20.59 -24.51 -8.31
N GLU A 249 20.75 -25.82 -8.54
CA GLU A 249 19.71 -26.68 -9.12
C GLU A 249 18.67 -27.23 -8.10
N GLU A 250 18.88 -27.06 -6.79
CA GLU A 250 18.02 -27.67 -5.73
C GLU A 250 17.12 -26.68 -4.96
N HIS A 251 16.96 -25.44 -5.44
CA HIS A 251 16.17 -24.41 -4.77
C HIS A 251 14.67 -24.74 -4.74
N GLY A 252 14.09 -24.83 -3.53
CA GLY A 252 12.66 -24.90 -3.30
C GLY A 252 12.06 -23.49 -3.21
N ARG A 253 10.88 -23.27 -3.81
CA ARG A 253 10.12 -22.01 -3.65
C ARG A 253 8.99 -22.22 -2.66
N HIS A 254 8.69 -21.24 -1.83
CA HIS A 254 7.63 -21.37 -0.82
C HIS A 254 6.97 -20.03 -0.53
N ALA A 255 5.75 -20.05 0.02
CA ALA A 255 5.05 -18.84 0.43
C ALA A 255 4.66 -18.94 1.90
N MET A 256 4.90 -17.87 2.65
CA MET A 256 4.68 -17.77 4.09
C MET A 256 4.15 -16.37 4.44
N CYS A 257 3.92 -16.10 5.73
CA CYS A 257 3.39 -14.84 6.20
C CYS A 257 4.28 -14.27 7.32
N CYS A 258 4.81 -13.06 7.12
CA CYS A 258 5.51 -12.32 8.15
C CYS A 258 4.49 -11.63 9.05
N VAL A 259 4.61 -11.86 10.36
CA VAL A 259 3.62 -11.49 11.38
C VAL A 259 4.24 -10.77 12.58
N GLY A 260 5.51 -10.38 12.50
CA GLY A 260 6.15 -9.73 13.61
C GLY A 260 7.59 -9.34 13.34
N PHE A 261 8.17 -8.55 14.24
CA PHE A 261 9.57 -8.22 14.28
C PHE A 261 10.03 -7.99 15.73
N ASP A 262 11.33 -8.12 15.96
CA ASP A 262 11.96 -7.84 17.25
C ASP A 262 13.42 -7.41 17.00
N ASP A 263 13.74 -6.15 17.30
CA ASP A 263 15.07 -5.56 17.09
C ASP A 263 16.13 -6.17 18.01
N ASN A 264 15.70 -6.82 19.09
CA ASN A 264 16.59 -7.50 20.04
C ASN A 264 16.73 -9.00 19.75
N LYS A 265 16.09 -9.52 18.69
CA LYS A 265 16.15 -10.92 18.31
C LYS A 265 17.32 -11.16 17.34
N GLY A 266 18.29 -11.96 17.77
CA GLY A 266 19.50 -12.22 16.98
C GLY A 266 20.51 -11.07 17.08
N SER A 267 21.48 -11.03 16.15
CA SER A 267 22.52 -10.00 16.12
C SER A 267 22.08 -8.65 15.54
N ASN A 268 21.13 -8.65 14.59
CA ASN A 268 20.71 -7.45 13.85
C ASN A 268 19.21 -7.12 14.01
N GLY A 269 18.49 -7.91 14.81
CA GLY A 269 17.03 -7.97 14.77
C GLY A 269 16.52 -9.01 13.78
N ALA A 270 15.28 -9.44 13.94
CA ALA A 270 14.69 -10.48 13.11
C ALA A 270 13.18 -10.31 12.91
N PHE A 271 12.69 -10.80 11.77
CA PHE A 271 11.27 -10.91 11.44
C PHE A 271 10.72 -12.27 11.87
N LEU A 272 9.51 -12.27 12.45
CA LEU A 272 8.77 -13.47 12.82
C LEU A 272 7.88 -13.90 11.66
N ILE A 273 8.04 -15.14 11.21
CA ILE A 273 7.31 -15.69 10.06
C ILE A 273 6.55 -16.93 10.50
N VAL A 274 5.27 -17.02 10.12
CA VAL A 274 4.44 -18.21 10.29
C VAL A 274 4.43 -19.07 9.02
N ASN A 275 4.64 -20.37 9.19
CA ASN A 275 4.66 -21.36 8.12
C ASN A 275 3.34 -22.17 8.07
N SER A 276 3.11 -22.88 6.98
CA SER A 276 1.94 -23.74 6.73
C SER A 276 2.28 -25.23 6.82
N TRP A 277 3.21 -25.63 7.69
CA TRP A 277 3.65 -27.02 7.88
C TRP A 277 3.20 -27.63 9.21
N GLY A 278 2.29 -26.95 9.91
CA GLY A 278 1.77 -27.38 11.21
C GLY A 278 2.64 -26.94 12.40
N ASP A 279 2.04 -26.99 13.57
CA ASP A 279 2.61 -26.57 14.86
C ASP A 279 3.79 -27.42 15.35
N ASN A 280 3.98 -28.61 14.81
CA ASN A 280 5.09 -29.50 15.15
C ASN A 280 6.40 -29.13 14.43
N TRP A 281 6.33 -28.23 13.43
CA TRP A 281 7.50 -27.71 12.72
C TRP A 281 7.94 -26.39 13.32
N GLY A 282 9.26 -26.12 13.32
CA GLY A 282 9.82 -24.89 13.86
C GLY A 282 9.52 -24.68 15.36
N ASP A 283 9.31 -23.43 15.74
CA ASP A 283 8.84 -23.00 17.06
C ASP A 283 7.32 -22.82 17.01
N ALA A 284 6.56 -23.90 17.23
CA ALA A 284 5.10 -23.92 17.14
C ALA A 284 4.54 -23.46 15.77
N GLY A 285 5.24 -23.74 14.67
CA GLY A 285 4.90 -23.30 13.32
C GLY A 285 5.59 -22.03 12.86
N TYR A 286 6.36 -21.38 13.74
CA TYR A 286 7.02 -20.12 13.48
C TYR A 286 8.53 -20.28 13.38
N PHE A 287 9.18 -19.30 12.75
CA PHE A 287 10.63 -19.12 12.84
C PHE A 287 10.99 -17.63 12.74
N TRP A 288 12.22 -17.31 13.13
CA TRP A 288 12.76 -15.96 13.01
C TRP A 288 13.75 -15.90 11.85
N ALA A 289 13.67 -14.87 11.02
CA ALA A 289 14.63 -14.60 9.94
C ALA A 289 15.35 -13.29 10.22
N ASP A 290 16.68 -13.31 10.15
CA ASP A 290 17.50 -12.10 10.30
C ASP A 290 17.07 -11.02 9.29
N TYR A 291 17.05 -9.78 9.74
CA TYR A 291 16.64 -8.62 8.93
C TYR A 291 17.38 -8.52 7.59
N ASP A 292 18.71 -8.66 7.60
CA ASP A 292 19.50 -8.55 6.37
C ASP A 292 19.24 -9.74 5.45
N TYR A 293 19.06 -10.94 6.01
CA TYR A 293 18.73 -12.10 5.20
C TYR A 293 17.35 -11.99 4.54
N PHE A 294 16.36 -11.46 5.28
CA PHE A 294 15.00 -11.25 4.79
C PHE A 294 14.95 -10.22 3.66
N THR A 295 15.59 -9.06 3.84
CA THR A 295 15.43 -7.86 2.99
C THR A 295 16.36 -7.81 1.77
N ARG A 296 17.40 -8.63 1.75
CA ARG A 296 18.46 -8.61 0.73
C ARG A 296 17.99 -8.89 -0.71
N GLY A 297 16.82 -9.51 -0.87
CA GLY A 297 16.21 -9.79 -2.16
C GLY A 297 16.85 -10.96 -2.94
N LYS A 298 16.13 -11.47 -3.93
CA LYS A 298 16.47 -12.70 -4.67
C LYS A 298 17.82 -12.64 -5.40
N ASP A 299 18.19 -11.48 -5.96
CA ASP A 299 19.39 -11.35 -6.80
C ASP A 299 20.70 -11.41 -5.99
N ARG A 300 20.58 -11.43 -4.65
CA ARG A 300 21.69 -11.44 -3.70
C ARG A 300 21.57 -12.61 -2.71
N ASN A 301 20.86 -13.67 -3.07
CA ASN A 301 20.56 -14.82 -2.21
C ASN A 301 19.81 -14.45 -0.91
N GLY A 302 18.95 -13.44 -0.93
CA GLY A 302 18.04 -13.16 0.18
C GLY A 302 16.93 -14.21 0.31
N LEU A 303 16.38 -14.35 1.51
CA LEU A 303 15.28 -15.26 1.81
C LEU A 303 14.03 -14.93 0.98
N VAL A 304 13.64 -13.66 0.96
CA VAL A 304 12.39 -13.20 0.34
C VAL A 304 12.67 -12.67 -1.07
N SER A 305 11.88 -13.14 -2.02
CA SER A 305 11.92 -12.73 -3.42
C SER A 305 10.82 -11.72 -3.76
N TYR A 306 9.65 -11.87 -3.15
CA TYR A 306 8.50 -11.01 -3.35
C TYR A 306 7.72 -10.88 -2.05
N ALA A 307 7.11 -9.74 -1.83
CA ALA A 307 6.25 -9.51 -0.69
C ALA A 307 5.01 -8.71 -1.12
N TYR A 308 3.89 -8.99 -0.44
CA TYR A 308 2.61 -8.35 -0.70
C TYR A 308 1.92 -7.97 0.62
N VAL A 309 1.20 -6.86 0.58
CA VAL A 309 0.27 -6.44 1.62
C VAL A 309 -1.13 -6.31 1.03
N ILE A 310 -2.15 -6.40 1.88
CA ILE A 310 -3.56 -6.28 1.49
C ILE A 310 -4.26 -5.26 2.38
N GLU A 311 -5.32 -4.66 1.84
CA GLU A 311 -6.31 -3.90 2.61
C GLU A 311 -7.63 -4.68 2.60
N GLY A 312 -8.22 -4.93 3.77
CA GLY A 312 -9.52 -5.61 3.83
C GLY A 312 -10.70 -4.70 3.49
N ASP A 313 -11.87 -5.32 3.36
CA ASP A 313 -13.16 -4.71 2.97
C ASP A 313 -13.73 -3.70 3.96
N LYS A 314 -13.20 -3.66 5.19
CA LYS A 314 -13.62 -2.69 6.20
C LYS A 314 -12.73 -1.45 6.28
N GLY A 315 -11.73 -1.34 5.41
CA GLY A 315 -10.95 -0.11 5.21
C GLY A 315 -10.46 0.55 6.50
N LYS A 316 -10.23 -0.20 7.60
CA LYS A 316 -10.03 0.34 8.95
C LYS A 316 -8.75 1.18 9.13
N LEU A 317 -8.00 1.38 8.05
CA LEU A 317 -6.85 2.29 8.02
C LEU A 317 -7.12 3.59 7.26
N SER A 318 -8.27 3.77 6.58
CA SER A 318 -8.61 5.04 5.89
C SER A 318 -10.10 5.44 5.92
N GLU A 319 -11.05 4.51 6.01
CA GLU A 319 -12.49 4.83 5.96
C GLU A 319 -13.11 5.16 7.34
N ASP A 320 -12.57 4.61 8.43
CA ASP A 320 -13.10 4.83 9.79
C ASP A 320 -12.70 6.20 10.41
N MET A 321 -12.01 7.07 9.67
CA MET A 321 -11.57 8.39 10.15
C MET A 321 -12.40 9.58 9.65
N MET A 322 -13.47 9.40 8.88
CA MET A 322 -14.35 10.53 8.55
C MET A 322 -15.72 10.41 9.21
N ASP A 323 -15.71 10.56 10.54
CA ASP A 323 -16.88 11.01 11.31
C ASP A 323 -17.55 12.20 10.57
N GLU A 324 -18.87 12.35 10.66
CA GLU A 324 -19.55 13.56 10.17
C GLU A 324 -18.87 14.82 10.74
N SER A 325 -18.28 14.75 11.93
CA SER A 325 -17.48 15.85 12.49
C SER A 325 -16.24 16.21 11.67
N VAL A 326 -15.72 15.34 10.79
CA VAL A 326 -14.54 15.57 9.94
C VAL A 326 -14.90 16.13 8.57
N ILE A 327 -16.08 15.79 8.02
CA ILE A 327 -16.51 16.22 6.67
C ILE A 327 -17.62 17.26 6.64
N ASN A 328 -18.24 17.57 7.78
CA ASN A 328 -19.31 18.56 7.84
C ASN A 328 -18.76 19.98 8.02
N PRO A 329 -18.92 20.88 7.04
CA PRO A 329 -18.41 22.24 7.13
C PRO A 329 -19.12 23.09 8.20
N ASN A 330 -20.20 22.61 8.80
CA ASN A 330 -20.89 23.29 9.91
C ASN A 330 -20.28 22.98 11.29
N TYR A 331 -19.45 21.94 11.40
CA TYR A 331 -18.80 21.61 12.67
C TYR A 331 -17.53 22.46 12.80
N ARG A 332 -17.45 23.29 13.84
CA ARG A 332 -16.30 24.17 14.12
C ARG A 332 -15.28 23.44 14.99
N VAL A 333 -14.00 23.72 14.74
CA VAL A 333 -12.87 23.05 15.41
C VAL A 333 -11.89 24.08 15.95
N GLU A 334 -11.20 23.76 17.04
CA GLU A 334 -10.25 24.68 17.68
C GLU A 334 -9.05 24.93 16.74
N GLY A 335 -8.56 26.17 16.68
CA GLY A 335 -7.44 26.52 15.81
C GLY A 335 -7.85 26.79 14.36
N LYS A 336 -6.96 26.45 13.42
CA LYS A 336 -7.16 26.58 11.96
C LYS A 336 -7.52 25.20 11.40
N ASP A 337 -8.44 25.20 10.43
CA ASP A 337 -8.84 23.98 9.70
C ASP A 337 -9.47 24.44 8.38
N LEU A 338 -8.73 24.27 7.31
CA LEU A 338 -9.16 24.32 5.92
C LEU A 338 -9.87 23.01 5.59
N MET A 339 -10.62 23.04 4.50
CA MET A 339 -11.36 21.88 4.00
C MET A 339 -11.62 22.13 2.52
N ALA A 340 -11.30 21.17 1.68
CA ALA A 340 -11.70 21.23 0.29
C ALA A 340 -13.22 20.96 0.19
N ILE A 341 -13.98 21.91 -0.38
CA ILE A 341 -15.46 21.85 -0.40
C ILE A 341 -16.05 21.78 -1.82
N LYS A 342 -15.22 22.00 -2.85
CA LYS A 342 -15.64 21.98 -4.24
C LYS A 342 -14.49 21.54 -5.14
N LEU A 343 -14.79 20.62 -6.05
CA LEU A 343 -13.95 20.27 -7.18
C LEU A 343 -14.84 19.79 -8.33
N GLU A 344 -14.74 20.46 -9.46
CA GLU A 344 -15.27 20.04 -10.76
C GLU A 344 -14.17 20.26 -11.80
N ASP A 345 -14.05 19.37 -12.77
CA ASP A 345 -13.03 19.44 -13.81
C ASP A 345 -13.67 19.04 -15.14
N ASN A 346 -13.68 19.96 -16.09
CA ASN A 346 -14.43 19.84 -17.33
C ASN A 346 -13.57 20.24 -18.53
N LEU A 347 -13.88 19.66 -19.69
CA LEU A 347 -13.35 20.13 -20.96
C LEU A 347 -13.83 21.56 -21.23
N ASN A 348 -12.96 22.38 -21.81
CA ASN A 348 -13.31 23.71 -22.27
C ASN A 348 -14.04 23.61 -23.62
N GLU A 349 -15.35 23.81 -23.62
CA GLU A 349 -16.18 23.76 -24.83
C GLU A 349 -16.15 25.09 -25.63
N ASP A 350 -15.37 26.09 -25.19
CA ASP A 350 -15.25 27.37 -25.88
C ASP A 350 -14.41 27.21 -27.17
N PRO A 351 -14.98 27.49 -28.36
CA PRO A 351 -14.31 27.27 -29.64
C PRO A 351 -13.08 28.17 -29.88
N ASP A 352 -12.84 29.18 -29.03
CA ASP A 352 -11.63 30.01 -29.08
C ASP A 352 -10.42 29.35 -28.37
N TYR A 353 -10.61 28.18 -27.75
CA TYR A 353 -9.58 27.42 -27.03
C TYR A 353 -9.31 26.07 -27.72
N PRO A 354 -8.11 25.48 -27.53
CA PRO A 354 -7.82 24.10 -27.97
C PRO A 354 -8.83 23.09 -27.43
N ASP A 355 -9.17 22.08 -28.23
CA ASP A 355 -10.18 21.04 -27.89
C ASP A 355 -9.80 20.19 -26.65
N ASP A 356 -8.54 20.27 -26.20
CA ASP A 356 -7.94 19.57 -25.07
C ASP A 356 -7.72 20.47 -23.83
N ASP A 357 -7.98 21.78 -23.92
CA ASP A 357 -7.94 22.66 -22.75
C ASP A 357 -9.07 22.29 -21.76
N ARG A 358 -8.79 22.45 -20.48
CA ARG A 358 -9.69 22.08 -19.38
C ARG A 358 -9.91 23.27 -18.46
N TYR A 359 -11.00 23.27 -17.71
CA TYR A 359 -11.19 24.19 -16.59
C TYR A 359 -11.60 23.44 -15.34
N ILE A 360 -11.06 23.86 -14.21
CA ILE A 360 -11.55 23.41 -12.91
C ILE A 360 -12.38 24.49 -12.25
N THR A 361 -13.38 24.05 -11.47
CA THR A 361 -14.09 24.86 -10.49
C THR A 361 -13.81 24.30 -9.11
N TYR A 362 -13.25 25.10 -8.20
CA TYR A 362 -12.89 24.65 -6.87
C TYR A 362 -13.08 25.71 -5.80
N ASN A 363 -13.06 25.27 -4.54
CA ASN A 363 -13.06 26.16 -3.39
C ASN A 363 -12.61 25.42 -2.12
N VAL A 364 -12.11 26.19 -1.17
CA VAL A 364 -11.65 25.74 0.14
C VAL A 364 -12.38 26.55 1.21
N PHE A 365 -12.72 25.91 2.33
CA PHE A 365 -13.47 26.51 3.42
C PHE A 365 -12.68 26.47 4.72
N ASN A 366 -12.56 27.61 5.40
CA ASN A 366 -12.03 27.62 6.75
C ASN A 366 -13.15 27.31 7.75
N ARG A 367 -13.11 26.12 8.34
CA ARG A 367 -14.02 25.68 9.40
C ARG A 367 -13.39 25.73 10.79
N GLY A 368 -12.11 26.10 10.92
CA GLY A 368 -11.49 26.42 12.18
C GLY A 368 -12.13 27.63 12.85
N GLU A 369 -12.00 27.74 14.16
CA GLU A 369 -12.42 28.93 14.93
C GLU A 369 -11.47 30.13 14.72
N SER A 370 -10.25 29.88 14.24
CA SER A 370 -9.26 30.91 13.91
C SER A 370 -9.28 31.26 12.43
N ALA A 371 -8.96 32.52 12.10
CA ALA A 371 -8.68 32.89 10.72
C ALA A 371 -7.36 32.27 10.24
N VAL A 372 -7.28 31.98 8.94
CA VAL A 372 -6.03 31.63 8.25
C VAL A 372 -5.49 32.90 7.58
N PRO A 373 -4.51 33.59 8.17
CA PRO A 373 -3.93 34.79 7.56
C PRO A 373 -3.06 34.47 6.34
N ALA A 374 -2.99 35.40 5.40
CA ALA A 374 -2.07 35.32 4.27
C ALA A 374 -0.59 35.28 4.72
N SER A 375 -0.28 35.81 5.91
CA SER A 375 1.06 35.75 6.52
C SER A 375 1.52 34.34 6.92
N ASP A 376 0.65 33.33 6.81
CA ASP A 376 1.05 31.93 7.01
C ASP A 376 1.77 31.34 5.78
N ASP A 377 1.75 32.03 4.63
CA ASP A 377 2.39 31.59 3.38
C ASP A 377 1.98 30.17 2.96
N TRP A 378 0.72 30.02 2.53
CA TRP A 378 0.11 28.73 2.24
C TRP A 378 -0.41 28.65 0.81
N ASN A 379 -0.86 27.47 0.37
CA ASN A 379 -1.26 27.24 -1.01
C ASN A 379 -2.39 26.23 -1.16
N ILE A 380 -3.19 26.40 -2.22
CA ILE A 380 -4.10 25.37 -2.74
C ILE A 380 -3.45 24.82 -4.00
N VAL A 381 -3.32 23.49 -4.10
CA VAL A 381 -2.63 22.86 -5.23
C VAL A 381 -3.49 21.78 -5.84
N TYR A 382 -3.57 21.76 -7.17
CA TYR A 382 -4.17 20.68 -7.94
C TYR A 382 -3.06 19.85 -8.57
N TYR A 383 -2.86 18.64 -8.05
CA TYR A 383 -1.82 17.70 -8.48
C TYR A 383 -2.36 16.71 -9.51
N TYR A 384 -1.46 16.16 -10.31
CA TYR A 384 -1.62 14.83 -10.90
C TYR A 384 -0.51 13.91 -10.38
N TYR A 385 -0.82 12.64 -10.13
CA TYR A 385 0.18 11.60 -9.88
C TYR A 385 -0.19 10.30 -10.58
N ASN A 386 0.84 9.56 -11.00
CA ASN A 386 0.69 8.27 -11.63
C ASN A 386 0.12 7.26 -10.64
N ALA A 387 -0.84 6.43 -11.09
CA ALA A 387 -1.50 5.42 -10.28
C ALA A 387 -0.57 4.29 -9.80
N TYR A 388 0.63 4.16 -10.38
CA TYR A 388 1.57 3.09 -10.09
C TYR A 388 2.98 3.59 -9.72
N ASP A 389 3.27 4.88 -9.89
CA ASP A 389 4.58 5.50 -9.61
C ASP A 389 4.50 7.00 -9.21
N PRO A 390 3.75 7.35 -8.16
CA PRO A 390 3.49 8.74 -7.76
C PRO A 390 4.73 9.45 -7.20
N GLU A 391 5.76 8.69 -6.79
CA GLU A 391 7.02 9.24 -6.26
C GLU A 391 7.83 9.91 -7.38
N ASN A 392 7.83 9.32 -8.57
CA ASN A 392 8.65 9.76 -9.69
C ASN A 392 7.84 10.45 -10.79
N ASP A 393 6.57 10.09 -10.97
CA ASP A 393 5.70 10.59 -12.04
C ASP A 393 4.48 11.33 -11.48
N PHE A 394 4.71 12.62 -11.22
CA PHE A 394 3.70 13.55 -10.73
C PHE A 394 4.00 14.99 -11.16
N GLY A 395 3.01 15.86 -11.05
CA GLY A 395 3.17 17.29 -11.29
C GLY A 395 2.02 18.14 -10.79
N ILE A 396 2.12 19.44 -11.08
CA ILE A 396 1.18 20.46 -10.63
C ILE A 396 0.42 20.99 -11.84
N LEU A 397 -0.91 20.91 -11.77
CA LEU A 397 -1.84 21.47 -12.76
C LEU A 397 -2.20 22.91 -12.41
N ILE A 398 -2.38 23.19 -11.12
CA ILE A 398 -2.67 24.53 -10.58
C ILE A 398 -1.94 24.69 -9.26
N TYR A 399 -1.27 25.83 -9.12
CA TYR A 399 -0.67 26.30 -7.87
C TYR A 399 -1.34 27.64 -7.54
N ASP A 400 -2.05 27.74 -6.41
CA ASP A 400 -2.68 28.98 -5.95
C ASP A 400 -2.14 29.41 -4.59
N TYR A 401 -1.24 30.40 -4.58
CA TYR A 401 -0.45 30.78 -3.41
C TYR A 401 -1.02 31.98 -2.66
N TYR A 402 -0.98 32.00 -1.33
CA TYR A 402 -1.50 33.07 -0.48
C TYR A 402 -0.37 33.61 0.39
N THR A 403 -0.11 34.92 0.32
CA THR A 403 1.01 35.57 1.01
C THR A 403 0.72 37.03 1.35
N ASP A 404 1.51 37.64 2.22
CA ASP A 404 1.54 39.10 2.44
C ASP A 404 2.93 39.73 2.19
N ASP A 405 3.88 38.93 1.68
CA ASP A 405 5.28 39.27 1.45
C ASP A 405 5.50 40.39 0.41
N VAL A 406 4.51 40.63 -0.44
CA VAL A 406 4.59 41.63 -1.51
C VAL A 406 4.27 43.04 -0.99
N GLY A 407 3.82 43.17 0.27
CA GLY A 407 3.52 44.45 0.91
C GLY A 407 2.11 44.98 0.62
N PRO A 408 1.61 45.92 1.45
CA PRO A 408 0.20 46.31 1.46
C PRO A 408 -0.20 47.25 0.32
N ASP A 409 0.77 47.79 -0.42
CA ASP A 409 0.50 48.68 -1.55
C ASP A 409 -0.07 47.92 -2.77
N TYR A 410 -0.17 46.59 -2.68
CA TYR A 410 -0.61 45.68 -3.73
C TYR A 410 -1.75 44.78 -3.23
N GLU A 411 -2.81 45.38 -2.67
CA GLU A 411 -4.04 44.66 -2.34
C GLU A 411 -4.76 44.21 -3.62
N GLY A 412 -4.95 42.90 -3.81
CA GLY A 412 -5.95 42.39 -4.76
C GLY A 412 -5.52 41.26 -5.72
N GLN A 413 -6.56 40.66 -6.29
CA GLN A 413 -6.58 39.65 -7.35
C GLN A 413 -5.80 40.14 -8.58
N TYR A 414 -4.81 39.38 -9.03
CA TYR A 414 -3.86 39.75 -10.10
C TYR A 414 -3.02 41.00 -9.78
N GLY A 415 -1.94 40.84 -9.02
CA GLY A 415 -0.87 41.84 -9.08
C GLY A 415 -0.25 41.85 -10.48
N ASP A 416 -0.83 42.63 -11.40
CA ASP A 416 -0.11 43.18 -12.53
C ASP A 416 0.98 44.06 -11.92
N PHE A 417 2.18 43.50 -11.79
CA PHE A 417 3.37 44.16 -11.27
C PHE A 417 3.89 45.25 -12.23
N ALA A 418 3.01 45.88 -13.00
CA ALA A 418 3.32 46.97 -13.91
C ALA A 418 3.90 48.16 -13.14
N GLY A 419 5.23 48.14 -12.97
CA GLY A 419 6.01 49.24 -12.39
C GLY A 419 6.77 48.94 -11.09
N VAL A 420 6.93 47.69 -10.68
CA VAL A 420 7.62 47.32 -9.42
C VAL A 420 8.83 46.42 -9.68
N ASP A 421 9.96 46.73 -9.06
CA ASP A 421 11.20 45.94 -9.12
C ASP A 421 11.20 44.85 -8.02
N VAL A 422 10.14 44.03 -8.02
CA VAL A 422 10.12 42.76 -7.27
C VAL A 422 10.80 41.70 -8.13
N ASN A 423 11.47 40.71 -7.50
CA ASN A 423 12.04 39.59 -8.23
C ASN A 423 10.92 38.67 -8.75
N LEU A 424 10.29 39.05 -9.86
CA LEU A 424 9.23 38.31 -10.56
C LEU A 424 9.69 36.96 -11.12
N GLU A 425 10.99 36.68 -11.10
CA GLU A 425 11.49 35.33 -11.37
C GLU A 425 11.13 34.36 -10.24
N ALA A 426 10.92 34.84 -9.01
CA ALA A 426 10.58 34.01 -7.85
C ALA A 426 9.09 33.62 -7.78
N PHE A 427 8.19 34.46 -8.31
CA PHE A 427 6.74 34.29 -8.12
C PHE A 427 5.96 33.90 -9.38
N GLY A 428 6.57 33.98 -10.57
CA GLY A 428 5.88 33.72 -11.84
C GLY A 428 4.80 34.76 -12.14
N ASP A 429 4.45 34.97 -13.41
CA ASP A 429 3.44 35.98 -13.78
C ASP A 429 1.99 35.53 -13.45
N ARG A 430 1.80 34.46 -12.64
CA ARG A 430 0.50 33.85 -12.37
C ARG A 430 0.43 33.20 -10.99
N ASN A 431 -0.72 33.41 -10.35
CA ASN A 431 -1.30 32.63 -9.25
C ASN A 431 -0.72 32.82 -7.84
N TYR A 432 -0.74 34.07 -7.38
CA TYR A 432 -0.70 34.36 -5.95
C TYR A 432 -1.80 35.37 -5.57
N TRP A 433 -2.20 35.35 -4.31
CA TRP A 433 -3.14 36.23 -3.66
C TRP A 433 -2.43 36.97 -2.54
N ASN A 434 -2.41 38.30 -2.62
CA ASN A 434 -1.75 39.14 -1.64
C ASN A 434 -2.77 39.69 -0.63
N TYR A 435 -2.49 39.56 0.68
CA TYR A 435 -3.35 40.02 1.78
C TYR A 435 -4.77 39.42 1.83
N ILE A 436 -4.97 38.23 1.25
CA ILE A 436 -6.25 37.52 1.37
C ILE A 436 -6.21 36.59 2.58
N ASN A 437 -6.74 37.08 3.70
CA ASN A 437 -6.99 36.27 4.88
C ASN A 437 -8.30 35.49 4.70
N THR A 438 -8.35 34.25 5.17
CA THR A 438 -9.58 33.44 5.15
C THR A 438 -10.22 33.41 6.55
N PRO A 439 -11.31 34.17 6.79
CA PRO A 439 -11.97 34.20 8.09
C PRO A 439 -12.58 32.85 8.47
N SER A 440 -12.75 32.64 9.78
CA SER A 440 -13.50 31.48 10.29
C SER A 440 -14.91 31.44 9.70
N GLY A 441 -15.30 30.25 9.23
CA GLY A 441 -16.60 29.99 8.67
C GLY A 441 -16.83 30.56 7.27
N MET A 442 -15.76 30.82 6.51
CA MET A 442 -15.83 31.42 5.19
C MET A 442 -15.01 30.63 4.18
N SER A 443 -15.48 30.61 2.92
CA SER A 443 -14.70 30.07 1.81
C SER A 443 -13.63 31.05 1.35
N VAL A 444 -12.53 30.54 0.82
CA VAL A 444 -11.40 31.34 0.35
C VAL A 444 -11.82 32.23 -0.82
N ALA A 445 -12.64 31.73 -1.75
CA ALA A 445 -13.17 32.54 -2.84
C ALA A 445 -14.09 33.67 -2.33
N THR A 446 -14.92 33.40 -1.31
CA THR A 446 -15.75 34.43 -0.67
C THR A 446 -14.93 35.48 0.05
N ALA A 447 -13.86 35.06 0.75
CA ALA A 447 -12.94 35.96 1.42
C ALA A 447 -12.21 36.86 0.42
N ALA A 448 -11.86 36.34 -0.76
CA ALA A 448 -11.19 37.08 -1.82
C ALA A 448 -12.06 38.20 -2.43
N GLU A 449 -13.38 37.98 -2.62
CA GLU A 449 -14.29 39.01 -3.16
C GLU A 449 -14.80 39.98 -2.08
N ASN A 450 -14.97 39.50 -0.84
CA ASN A 450 -15.31 40.31 0.34
C ASN A 450 -16.55 41.24 0.17
N ASP A 451 -17.56 40.79 -0.56
CA ASP A 451 -18.79 41.57 -0.81
C ASP A 451 -20.07 40.95 -0.19
N GLY A 452 -19.91 39.84 0.53
CA GLY A 452 -20.97 39.13 1.24
C GLY A 452 -21.72 38.09 0.41
N TYR A 453 -21.29 37.75 -0.80
CA TYR A 453 -21.83 36.64 -1.59
C TYR A 453 -20.92 35.38 -1.56
N GLU A 454 -21.50 34.25 -1.94
CA GLU A 454 -20.76 33.00 -2.11
C GLU A 454 -20.15 32.92 -3.51
N TYR A 455 -18.92 32.39 -3.59
CA TYR A 455 -18.15 32.33 -4.82
C TYR A 455 -17.40 31.00 -4.94
N ASN A 456 -16.96 30.66 -6.15
CA ASN A 456 -15.98 29.60 -6.42
C ASN A 456 -14.85 30.15 -7.32
N PHE A 457 -13.68 29.53 -7.26
CA PHE A 457 -12.64 29.76 -8.24
C PHE A 457 -12.92 28.93 -9.49
N GLU A 458 -12.68 29.51 -10.66
CA GLU A 458 -12.66 28.84 -11.96
C GLU A 458 -11.28 29.09 -12.59
N PHE A 459 -10.59 28.02 -13.02
CA PHE A 459 -9.23 28.12 -13.54
C PHE A 459 -9.03 27.23 -14.76
N GLY A 460 -8.65 27.83 -15.89
CA GLY A 460 -8.27 27.09 -17.10
C GLY A 460 -6.86 26.49 -17.00
N TYR A 461 -6.68 25.24 -17.39
CA TYR A 461 -5.39 24.55 -17.40
C TYR A 461 -5.32 23.56 -18.58
N ALA A 462 -4.14 23.03 -18.87
CA ALA A 462 -4.01 21.83 -19.69
C ALA A 462 -2.96 20.91 -19.11
N LEU A 463 -3.01 19.67 -19.57
CA LEU A 463 -2.06 18.64 -19.24
C LEU A 463 -0.77 18.83 -20.05
N PRO A 464 0.37 18.31 -19.58
CA PRO A 464 1.58 18.21 -20.39
C PRO A 464 1.34 17.36 -21.65
N ASP A 465 1.81 17.83 -22.81
CA ASP A 465 1.64 17.15 -24.11
C ASP A 465 2.21 15.72 -24.14
N ASP A 466 3.18 15.42 -23.28
CA ASP A 466 3.86 14.13 -23.17
C ASP A 466 3.33 13.24 -22.03
N LEU A 467 2.25 13.65 -21.34
CA LEU A 467 1.63 12.87 -20.28
C LEU A 467 0.88 11.66 -20.88
N ASP A 468 1.23 10.44 -20.47
CA ASP A 468 0.66 9.19 -20.98
C ASP A 468 0.61 8.12 -19.88
N GLY A 469 -0.56 7.52 -19.65
CA GLY A 469 -0.77 6.51 -18.61
C GLY A 469 -2.02 6.71 -17.77
N ASP A 470 -2.04 6.08 -16.59
CA ASP A 470 -3.13 6.09 -15.63
C ASP A 470 -2.80 7.04 -14.47
N TYR A 471 -3.58 8.10 -14.30
CA TYR A 471 -3.32 9.15 -13.31
C TYR A 471 -4.52 9.44 -12.42
N TYR A 472 -4.26 9.92 -11.21
CA TYR A 472 -5.27 10.53 -10.35
C TYR A 472 -4.99 12.03 -10.25
N PHE A 473 -6.06 12.84 -10.22
CA PHE A 473 -5.95 14.28 -9.98
C PHE A 473 -6.50 14.63 -8.60
N VAL A 474 -5.80 15.50 -7.89
CA VAL A 474 -6.10 15.77 -6.47
C VAL A 474 -5.96 17.23 -6.16
N LEU A 475 -7.04 17.82 -5.66
CA LEU A 475 -7.03 19.13 -5.05
C LEU A 475 -6.66 18.96 -3.58
N TYR A 476 -5.67 19.72 -3.14
CA TYR A 476 -5.23 19.77 -1.76
C TYR A 476 -5.30 21.21 -1.26
N ALA A 477 -6.12 21.43 -0.23
CA ALA A 477 -6.45 22.75 0.31
C ALA A 477 -5.27 23.47 0.96
N ASP A 478 -4.37 22.72 1.61
CA ASP A 478 -3.07 23.16 2.07
C ASP A 478 -2.00 22.30 1.39
N GLY A 479 -1.76 22.60 0.11
CA GLY A 479 -1.08 21.70 -0.81
C GLY A 479 0.32 21.28 -0.36
N PHE A 480 0.99 22.13 0.40
CA PHE A 480 2.32 21.87 0.94
C PHE A 480 2.28 21.55 2.44
N ASN A 481 1.11 21.44 3.07
CA ASN A 481 0.97 21.18 4.51
C ASN A 481 1.76 22.22 5.33
N ASP A 482 1.53 23.51 5.08
CA ASP A 482 2.16 24.66 5.74
C ASP A 482 1.42 25.09 7.02
N ILE A 483 0.13 24.81 7.10
CA ILE A 483 -0.76 25.18 8.20
C ILE A 483 -0.86 23.98 9.13
N GLN A 484 -0.75 24.22 10.44
CA GLN A 484 -1.04 23.20 11.42
C GLN A 484 -2.55 23.09 11.63
N GLU A 485 -3.13 21.99 11.19
CA GLU A 485 -4.58 21.78 11.22
C GLU A 485 -4.97 20.63 12.16
N GLN A 486 -6.26 20.59 12.53
CA GLN A 486 -6.77 19.48 13.33
C GLN A 486 -7.07 18.25 12.46
N TYR A 487 -7.62 18.46 11.26
CA TYR A 487 -8.10 17.37 10.41
C TYR A 487 -7.58 17.45 8.97
N GLU A 488 -6.30 17.12 8.79
CA GLU A 488 -5.62 17.08 7.48
C GLU A 488 -6.33 16.22 6.43
N GLN A 489 -7.10 15.21 6.85
CA GLN A 489 -7.80 14.31 5.95
C GLN A 489 -8.84 15.05 5.08
N ASN A 490 -9.45 16.12 5.59
CA ASN A 490 -10.52 16.85 4.91
C ASN A 490 -10.03 17.88 3.88
N ASN A 491 -8.70 18.02 3.76
CA ASN A 491 -8.06 18.92 2.82
C ASN A 491 -8.00 18.35 1.39
N PHE A 492 -8.29 17.07 1.21
CA PHE A 492 -8.17 16.36 -0.07
C PHE A 492 -9.51 16.23 -0.80
N MET A 493 -9.52 16.53 -2.09
CA MET A 493 -10.59 16.14 -3.02
C MET A 493 -10.01 15.52 -4.28
N PHE A 494 -10.48 14.32 -4.62
CA PHE A 494 -10.01 13.58 -5.78
C PHE A 494 -10.93 13.80 -6.98
N PHE A 495 -10.34 13.98 -8.16
CA PHE A 495 -11.01 13.86 -9.44
C PHE A 495 -10.52 12.59 -10.13
N THR A 496 -11.45 11.70 -10.43
CA THR A 496 -11.18 10.33 -10.87
C THR A 496 -11.93 10.00 -12.15
N GLY A 497 -11.49 8.94 -12.83
CA GLY A 497 -12.24 8.32 -13.91
C GLY A 497 -13.49 7.59 -13.43
N LYS A 498 -14.10 6.85 -14.35
CA LYS A 498 -15.32 6.07 -14.19
C LYS A 498 -15.15 5.04 -13.09
N ASP A 499 -16.17 4.98 -12.22
CA ASP A 499 -16.19 4.06 -11.08
C ASP A 499 -14.92 4.21 -10.21
N ARG A 500 -14.39 5.46 -10.12
CA ARG A 500 -13.26 5.90 -9.28
C ARG A 500 -11.87 5.40 -9.68
N LYS A 501 -11.78 4.78 -10.85
CA LYS A 501 -10.53 4.37 -11.48
C LYS A 501 -9.62 5.55 -11.84
N PRO A 502 -8.31 5.32 -12.04
CA PRO A 502 -7.45 6.37 -12.58
C PRO A 502 -7.97 6.84 -13.95
N ILE A 503 -7.66 8.09 -14.25
CA ILE A 503 -7.93 8.76 -15.51
C ILE A 503 -6.87 8.30 -16.50
N GLN A 504 -7.31 7.71 -17.60
CA GLN A 504 -6.41 7.34 -18.69
C GLN A 504 -6.12 8.58 -19.53
N ILE A 505 -4.84 8.87 -19.73
CA ILE A 505 -4.34 10.02 -20.49
C ILE A 505 -3.48 9.48 -21.63
N GLU A 506 -3.68 9.99 -22.84
CA GLU A 506 -2.87 9.66 -24.02
C GLU A 506 -2.41 10.97 -24.67
N ASN A 507 -1.09 11.21 -24.70
CA ASN A 507 -0.46 12.41 -25.28
C ASN A 507 -1.08 13.72 -24.74
N GLY A 508 -1.21 13.83 -23.41
CA GLY A 508 -1.79 15.02 -22.77
C GLY A 508 -3.31 15.15 -22.89
N VAL A 509 -4.01 14.16 -23.46
CA VAL A 509 -5.47 14.20 -23.62
C VAL A 509 -6.13 13.13 -22.76
N VAL A 510 -7.12 13.54 -21.97
CA VAL A 510 -7.97 12.60 -21.21
C VAL A 510 -8.82 11.78 -22.19
N VAL A 511 -8.72 10.45 -22.12
CA VAL A 511 -9.51 9.56 -22.97
C VAL A 511 -10.97 9.57 -22.50
N GLU A 512 -11.90 10.09 -23.31
CA GLU A 512 -13.30 10.37 -22.92
C GLU A 512 -14.05 9.15 -22.34
N SER A 513 -13.73 7.94 -22.81
CA SER A 513 -14.33 6.69 -22.30
C SER A 513 -14.03 6.41 -20.82
N SER A 514 -12.99 7.07 -20.28
CA SER A 514 -12.62 7.01 -18.87
C SER A 514 -13.47 7.94 -17.99
N LEU A 515 -14.29 8.85 -18.54
CA LEU A 515 -15.14 9.78 -17.77
C LEU A 515 -16.62 9.33 -17.82
N LYS A 516 -17.38 9.56 -16.74
CA LYS A 516 -18.86 9.43 -16.73
C LYS A 516 -19.47 10.78 -16.39
N SER A 517 -20.46 11.23 -17.18
CA SER A 517 -21.23 12.43 -16.85
C SER A 517 -22.11 12.19 -15.62
N PHE A 518 -21.73 12.78 -14.49
CA PHE A 518 -22.63 12.93 -13.35
C PHE A 518 -23.39 14.24 -13.53
N GLY A 519 -24.68 14.15 -13.83
CA GLY A 519 -25.53 15.32 -14.04
C GLY A 519 -25.56 16.22 -12.82
N LYS A 520 -25.37 17.53 -13.04
CA LYS A 520 -25.57 18.69 -12.13
C LYS A 520 -26.30 18.36 -10.82
N ARG A 521 -25.58 17.77 -9.88
CA ARG A 521 -25.90 17.76 -8.46
C ARG A 521 -24.56 17.91 -7.76
N SER A 522 -24.43 19.04 -7.08
CA SER A 522 -23.41 19.31 -6.07
C SER A 522 -23.29 18.07 -5.18
N ALA A 523 -22.29 17.23 -5.45
CA ALA A 523 -21.89 16.20 -4.53
C ALA A 523 -20.93 16.88 -3.55
N ASN A 524 -21.34 16.87 -2.28
CA ASN A 524 -20.49 17.11 -1.11
C ASN A 524 -19.17 16.32 -1.22
N PRO A 525 -18.12 16.70 -0.44
CA PRO A 525 -16.80 16.06 -0.43
C PRO A 525 -16.92 14.56 -0.69
N GLY A 526 -16.35 14.13 -1.82
CA GLY A 526 -16.58 12.80 -2.35
C GLY A 526 -16.08 11.75 -1.37
N GLU A 527 -17.02 11.08 -0.71
CA GLU A 527 -16.81 9.85 0.06
C GLU A 527 -15.85 8.93 -0.70
N LEU A 528 -14.80 8.40 -0.07
CA LEU A 528 -14.10 7.18 -0.52
C LEU A 528 -15.10 5.99 -0.45
N LYS A 529 -14.98 5.00 -1.33
CA LYS A 529 -15.90 3.85 -1.47
C LYS A 529 -15.14 2.70 -2.10
N GLU A 530 -15.45 1.54 -1.55
CA GLU A 530 -15.03 0.13 -1.71
C GLU A 530 -14.77 -0.43 -3.14
N ASP A 531 -14.90 0.37 -4.19
CA ASP A 531 -14.78 -0.12 -5.57
C ASP A 531 -13.45 0.30 -6.26
N ASN A 532 -12.44 0.72 -5.46
CA ASN A 532 -11.15 1.41 -5.72
C ASN A 532 -11.18 2.95 -5.81
N PRO A 533 -10.92 3.68 -4.70
CA PRO A 533 -11.03 5.13 -4.68
C PRO A 533 -9.71 5.94 -4.76
N ASN A 534 -8.53 5.32 -4.62
CA ASN A 534 -7.22 5.92 -4.87
C ASN A 534 -6.16 4.80 -4.86
N ALA A 535 -5.19 4.82 -5.77
CA ALA A 535 -4.08 3.89 -5.68
C ALA A 535 -3.26 4.07 -4.40
N TYR A 536 -3.43 5.15 -3.63
CA TYR A 536 -2.72 5.44 -2.38
C TYR A 536 -3.71 5.94 -1.32
N THR A 537 -3.48 5.69 -0.04
CA THR A 537 -4.29 6.26 1.04
C THR A 537 -3.99 7.76 1.20
N ILE A 538 -4.87 8.51 1.88
CA ILE A 538 -4.61 9.93 2.14
C ILE A 538 -3.34 10.11 2.98
N ASP A 539 -3.14 9.27 4.01
CA ASP A 539 -1.92 9.26 4.82
C ASP A 539 -0.67 9.00 3.99
N GLU A 540 -0.76 8.09 3.01
CA GLU A 540 0.33 7.82 2.08
C GLU A 540 0.68 9.02 1.21
N ILE A 541 -0.32 9.70 0.64
CA ILE A 541 -0.14 10.91 -0.15
C ILE A 541 0.40 12.05 0.71
N LYS A 542 -0.10 12.21 1.93
CA LYS A 542 0.39 13.23 2.86
C LYS A 542 1.86 12.99 3.19
N GLY A 543 2.24 11.75 3.52
CA GLY A 543 3.64 11.38 3.75
C GLY A 543 4.51 11.67 2.53
N LEU A 544 4.02 11.36 1.32
CA LEU A 544 4.71 11.67 0.07
C LEU A 544 4.94 13.19 -0.11
N ILE A 545 3.93 14.01 0.17
CA ILE A 545 4.03 15.47 0.04
C ILE A 545 5.01 16.04 1.06
N GLU A 546 4.96 15.60 2.31
CA GLU A 546 5.91 16.02 3.35
C GLU A 546 7.36 15.69 2.97
N TYR A 547 7.60 14.49 2.46
CA TYR A 547 8.89 14.08 1.90
C TYR A 547 9.35 15.00 0.78
N GLN A 548 8.51 15.19 -0.24
CA GLN A 548 8.86 15.99 -1.40
C GLN A 548 9.08 17.47 -1.04
N LYS A 549 8.39 17.99 -0.02
CA LYS A 549 8.61 19.35 0.52
C LYS A 549 9.97 19.45 1.20
N ARG A 550 10.27 18.52 2.11
CA ARG A 550 11.54 18.46 2.85
C ARG A 550 12.74 18.42 1.92
N ASP A 551 12.66 17.61 0.88
CA ASP A 551 13.77 17.38 -0.05
C ASP A 551 13.79 18.42 -1.20
N GLY A 552 12.89 19.41 -1.17
CA GLY A 552 12.82 20.51 -2.13
C GLY A 552 12.26 20.12 -3.51
N ILE A 553 11.78 18.89 -3.67
CA ILE A 553 11.16 18.37 -4.89
C ILE A 553 9.90 19.16 -5.22
N LEU A 554 8.99 19.34 -4.25
CA LEU A 554 7.74 20.09 -4.45
C LEU A 554 8.00 21.55 -4.83
N LYS A 555 8.97 22.19 -4.16
CA LYS A 555 9.39 23.54 -4.51
C LYS A 555 9.91 23.62 -5.95
N ASN A 556 10.67 22.62 -6.40
CA ASN A 556 11.15 22.57 -7.78
C ASN A 556 10.00 22.40 -8.77
N LYS A 557 9.03 21.50 -8.49
CA LYS A 557 7.84 21.31 -9.32
C LYS A 557 6.97 22.57 -9.42
N ALA A 558 6.75 23.27 -8.31
CA ALA A 558 6.05 24.56 -8.32
C ALA A 558 6.82 25.62 -9.14
N ASN A 559 8.13 25.70 -9.00
CA ASN A 559 8.95 26.59 -9.83
C ASN A 559 8.91 26.24 -11.32
N GLU A 560 8.87 24.96 -11.67
CA GLU A 560 8.71 24.50 -13.05
C GLU A 560 7.36 24.92 -13.63
N PHE A 561 6.27 24.72 -12.87
CA PHE A 561 4.93 25.18 -13.22
C PHE A 561 4.89 26.70 -13.44
N LEU A 562 5.45 27.49 -12.51
CA LEU A 562 5.49 28.96 -12.62
C LEU A 562 6.34 29.43 -13.82
N LYS A 563 7.35 28.67 -14.24
CA LYS A 563 8.19 28.97 -15.41
C LYS A 563 7.53 28.57 -16.73
N SER A 564 6.85 27.43 -16.80
CA SER A 564 6.14 26.98 -18.01
C SER A 564 4.98 27.93 -18.35
N ALA A 565 4.27 28.42 -17.33
CA ALA A 565 3.18 29.38 -17.44
C ALA A 565 3.56 30.71 -18.13
N LYS A 566 4.85 31.09 -18.15
CA LYS A 566 5.33 32.32 -18.82
C LYS A 566 5.24 32.26 -20.36
N LYS A 567 5.03 31.08 -20.97
CA LYS A 567 5.02 30.92 -22.44
C LYS A 567 3.63 31.04 -23.10
N ASP A 568 2.52 30.84 -22.38
CA ASP A 568 1.17 30.76 -22.96
C ASP A 568 0.29 31.98 -22.64
N ARG A 569 0.64 33.14 -23.22
CA ARG A 569 0.00 34.44 -22.98
C ARG A 569 -1.46 34.59 -23.45
N LYS A 570 -2.15 33.55 -23.95
CA LYS A 570 -3.47 33.72 -24.60
C LYS A 570 -4.69 32.94 -24.09
N THR A 571 -4.61 31.89 -23.28
CA THR A 571 -5.78 30.99 -23.17
C THR A 571 -6.08 30.34 -21.81
N ARG A 572 -5.67 30.90 -20.66
CA ARG A 572 -6.01 30.26 -19.36
C ARG A 572 -6.44 31.29 -18.31
N GLY A 573 -7.73 31.65 -18.36
CA GLY A 573 -8.31 32.66 -17.48
C GLY A 573 -8.61 32.10 -16.08
N LYS A 574 -8.29 32.87 -15.04
CA LYS A 574 -8.78 32.67 -13.67
C LYS A 574 -9.96 33.59 -13.43
N ARG A 575 -11.07 33.06 -12.92
CA ARG A 575 -12.26 33.83 -12.58
C ARG A 575 -12.69 33.47 -11.17
N ILE A 576 -13.21 34.44 -10.44
CA ILE A 576 -14.08 34.16 -9.31
C ILE A 576 -15.52 34.27 -9.79
N VAL A 577 -16.28 33.19 -9.63
CA VAL A 577 -17.63 33.07 -10.16
C VAL A 577 -18.61 32.98 -9.01
N ARG A 578 -19.63 33.85 -9.04
CA ARG A 578 -20.66 33.89 -8.01
C ARG A 578 -21.51 32.62 -8.03
N VAL A 579 -21.75 32.05 -6.87
CA VAL A 579 -22.72 30.97 -6.67
C VAL A 579 -24.12 31.57 -6.79
N ASN A 580 -24.91 31.05 -7.74
CA ASN A 580 -26.27 31.53 -8.01
C ASN A 580 -27.32 30.87 -7.12
#